data_AF-A0A6S6PDP6-F1
#
_entry.id   AF-A0A6S6PDP6-F1
#
_cell.length_a   1.000
_cell.length_b   1.000
_cell.length_c   1.000
_cell.angle_alpha   90.00
_cell.angle_beta   90.00
_cell.angle_gamma   90.00
#
_symmetry.space_group_name_H-M   'P 1'
#
loop_
_entity.id
_entity.type
_entity.pdbx_description
1 polymer ?
#
loop_
_entity_poly.entity_id
_entity_poly.type
_entity_poly.pdbx_seq_one_letter_code
_entity_poly.pdbx_strand_id
1 'polypeptide(L)'
;MQIVTVAEGEISELHVGLKGTMNALFLKDLALKTHRGLRGRVEAAKSGGGLCYGYRFIRQFDAHGEPIRGDREIDDAQADTVRRIFCEFATGRSPLRVCRQLIPMMAETSCAAARKVDFSLS
;
A
#
# COMPACT_ATOMS: atom_id res chain seq x y z
N MET A 1 -12.75 -42.95 -6.74
CA MET A 1 -11.54 -42.16 -7.00
C MET A 1 -11.21 -41.42 -5.72
N GLN A 2 -10.13 -41.79 -5.04
CA GLN A 2 -9.75 -41.23 -3.75
C GLN A 2 -8.86 -40.00 -3.96
N ILE A 3 -9.15 -38.89 -3.28
CA ILE A 3 -8.32 -37.68 -3.31
C ILE A 3 -7.31 -37.78 -2.16
N VAL A 4 -6.02 -37.79 -2.48
CA VAL A 4 -4.94 -37.94 -1.50
C VAL A 4 -4.05 -36.70 -1.53
N THR A 5 -3.71 -36.13 -0.38
CA THR A 5 -2.73 -35.03 -0.28
C THR A 5 -1.47 -35.44 0.46
N VAL A 6 -0.34 -34.87 0.08
CA VAL A 6 1.00 -35.20 0.63
C VAL A 6 1.10 -34.93 2.14
N ALA A 7 0.30 -33.99 2.65
CA ALA A 7 0.31 -33.62 4.07
C ALA A 7 -0.60 -34.50 4.95
N GLU A 8 -1.65 -35.12 4.40
CA GLU A 8 -2.74 -35.70 5.21
C GLU A 8 -3.29 -37.05 4.74
N GLY A 9 -2.85 -37.57 3.60
CA GLY A 9 -3.37 -38.84 3.09
C GLY A 9 -4.77 -38.69 2.46
N GLU A 10 -5.63 -39.70 2.62
CA GLU A 10 -6.97 -39.77 2.00
C GLU A 10 -7.95 -38.73 2.58
N ILE A 11 -8.52 -37.89 1.70
CA ILE A 11 -9.48 -36.86 2.06
C ILE A 11 -10.90 -37.41 1.95
N SER A 12 -11.57 -37.58 3.09
CA SER A 12 -13.01 -37.86 3.15
C SER A 12 -13.85 -36.57 3.10
N GLU A 13 -15.14 -36.68 2.76
CA GLU A 13 -16.07 -35.53 2.73
C GLU A 13 -16.14 -34.77 4.07
N LEU A 14 -15.98 -35.47 5.20
CA LEU A 14 -15.90 -34.86 6.52
C LEU A 14 -14.66 -33.96 6.68
N HIS A 15 -13.50 -34.39 6.16
CA HIS A 15 -12.27 -33.58 6.17
C HIS A 15 -12.43 -32.31 5.33
N VAL A 16 -13.11 -32.40 4.18
CA VAL A 16 -13.40 -31.24 3.33
C VAL A 16 -14.29 -30.23 4.06
N GLY A 17 -15.37 -30.69 4.70
CA GLY A 17 -16.28 -29.82 5.45
C GLY A 17 -15.64 -29.16 6.67
N LEU A 18 -14.91 -29.94 7.48
CA LEU A 18 -14.24 -29.44 8.68
C LEU A 18 -13.11 -28.45 8.33
N LYS A 19 -12.30 -28.75 7.32
CA LYS A 19 -11.22 -27.83 6.89
C LYS A 19 -11.73 -26.61 6.15
N GLY A 20 -12.77 -26.76 5.34
CA GLY A 20 -13.39 -25.65 4.62
C GLY A 20 -13.95 -24.60 5.58
N THR A 21 -14.65 -25.06 6.62
CA THR A 21 -15.17 -24.17 7.68
C THR A 21 -14.04 -23.56 8.52
N MET A 22 -13.00 -24.33 8.87
CA MET A 22 -11.84 -23.84 9.61
C MET A 22 -11.08 -22.75 8.84
N ASN A 23 -10.84 -22.95 7.53
CA ASN A 23 -10.16 -21.96 6.70
C ASN A 23 -10.99 -20.67 6.55
N ALA A 24 -12.32 -20.79 6.45
CA ALA A 24 -13.21 -19.63 6.42
C ALA A 24 -13.12 -18.79 7.71
N LEU A 25 -13.09 -19.44 8.88
CA LEU A 25 -12.88 -18.77 10.16
C LEU A 25 -11.48 -18.14 10.25
N PHE A 26 -10.45 -18.85 9.82
CA PHE A 26 -9.08 -18.34 9.79
C PHE A 26 -8.94 -17.09 8.93
N LEU A 27 -9.52 -17.08 7.72
CA LEU A 27 -9.48 -15.92 6.83
C LEU A 27 -10.20 -14.71 7.44
N LYS A 28 -11.33 -14.93 8.13
CA LYS A 28 -12.06 -13.87 8.84
C LYS A 28 -11.22 -13.26 9.96
N ASP A 29 -10.58 -14.08 10.77
CA ASP A 29 -9.72 -13.62 11.87
C ASP A 29 -8.45 -12.93 11.35
N LEU A 30 -7.86 -13.47 10.28
CA LEU A 30 -6.72 -12.87 9.61
C LEU A 30 -7.07 -11.47 9.07
N ALA A 31 -8.20 -11.32 8.40
CA ALA A 31 -8.66 -10.02 7.90
C ALA A 31 -8.82 -9.00 9.04
N LEU A 32 -9.41 -9.41 10.16
CA LEU A 32 -9.57 -8.56 11.34
C LEU A 32 -8.22 -8.14 11.94
N LYS A 33 -7.28 -9.08 12.09
CA LYS A 33 -5.94 -8.80 12.62
C LYS A 33 -5.15 -7.87 11.70
N THR A 34 -5.19 -8.09 10.39
CA THR A 34 -4.54 -7.24 9.39
C THR A 34 -5.11 -5.83 9.44
N HIS A 35 -6.44 -5.68 9.42
CA HIS A 35 -7.07 -4.36 9.47
C HIS A 35 -6.73 -3.60 10.77
N ARG A 36 -6.73 -4.28 11.92
CA ARG A 36 -6.31 -3.68 13.20
C ARG A 36 -4.83 -3.26 13.16
N GLY A 37 -3.96 -4.11 12.63
CA GLY A 37 -2.53 -3.81 12.49
C GLY A 37 -2.28 -2.58 11.61
N LEU A 38 -2.93 -2.52 10.45
CA LEU A 38 -2.85 -1.37 9.54
C LEU A 38 -3.37 -0.09 10.18
N ARG A 39 -4.50 -0.17 10.89
CA ARG A 39 -5.06 0.96 11.63
C ARG A 39 -4.08 1.48 12.68
N GLY A 40 -3.48 0.60 13.49
CA GLY A 40 -2.50 1.02 14.50
C GLY A 40 -1.29 1.73 13.89
N ARG A 41 -0.87 1.34 12.69
CA ARG A 41 0.19 2.03 11.94
C ARG A 41 -0.24 3.43 11.51
N VAL A 42 -1.47 3.59 11.03
CA VAL A 42 -2.03 4.89 10.62
C VAL A 42 -2.20 5.82 11.81
N GLU A 43 -2.70 5.31 12.94
CA GLU A 43 -2.85 6.08 14.19
C GLU A 43 -1.50 6.57 14.73
N ALA A 44 -0.43 5.80 14.53
CA ALA A 44 0.94 6.20 14.85
C ALA A 44 1.58 7.18 13.83
N ALA A 45 0.79 7.74 12.90
CA ALA A 45 1.24 8.58 11.78
C ALA A 45 2.22 7.88 10.81
N LYS A 46 2.31 6.54 10.84
CA LYS A 46 3.18 5.74 9.98
C LYS A 46 2.43 5.24 8.75
N SER A 47 3.17 4.76 7.76
CA SER A 47 2.56 4.14 6.57
C SER A 47 1.94 2.80 6.92
N GLY A 48 0.67 2.64 6.54
CA GLY A 48 -0.05 1.38 6.51
C GLY A 48 0.12 0.61 5.19
N GLY A 49 0.96 1.09 4.27
CA GLY A 49 1.15 0.46 2.96
C GLY A 49 2.37 1.02 2.21
N GLY A 50 2.31 0.99 0.88
CA GLY A 50 3.33 1.57 0.00
C GLY A 50 3.37 3.10 0.05
N LEU A 51 4.34 3.70 -0.66
CA LEU A 51 4.45 5.15 -0.79
C LEU A 51 3.34 5.70 -1.71
N CYS A 52 2.59 6.69 -1.22
CA CYS A 52 1.58 7.39 -2.02
C CYS A 52 2.20 8.61 -2.73
N TYR A 53 1.69 8.96 -3.91
CA TYR A 53 2.03 10.22 -4.59
C TYR A 53 1.72 11.42 -3.68
N GLY A 54 2.58 12.43 -3.67
CA GLY A 54 2.52 13.55 -2.73
C GLY A 54 3.37 13.37 -1.47
N TYR A 55 4.04 12.22 -1.30
CA TYR A 55 4.84 11.91 -0.11
C TYR A 55 6.21 11.33 -0.48
N ARG A 56 7.19 11.54 0.39
CA ARG A 56 8.53 10.92 0.32
C ARG A 56 8.85 10.16 1.61
N PHE A 57 9.69 9.14 1.51
CA PHE A 57 10.20 8.40 2.66
C PHE A 57 11.15 9.26 3.49
N ILE A 58 11.00 9.18 4.81
CA ILE A 58 12.02 9.68 5.73
C ILE A 58 12.81 8.47 6.24
N ARG A 59 14.12 8.51 6.05
CA ARG A 59 15.04 7.54 6.66
C ARG A 59 15.49 8.09 8.00
N GLN A 60 14.83 7.65 9.07
CA GLN A 60 15.23 7.96 10.44
C GLN A 60 15.76 6.69 11.11
N PHE A 61 16.71 6.86 12.01
CA PHE A 61 17.22 5.79 12.88
C PHE A 61 16.86 6.15 14.32
N ASP A 62 16.49 5.15 15.12
CA ASP A 62 16.23 5.36 16.53
C ASP A 62 17.53 5.51 17.34
N ALA A 63 17.40 5.73 18.65
CA ALA A 63 18.54 5.87 19.56
C ALA A 63 19.42 4.61 19.66
N HIS A 64 18.95 3.47 19.15
CA HIS A 64 19.66 2.20 19.12
C HIS A 64 20.24 1.89 17.73
N GLY A 65 20.05 2.78 16.75
CA GLY A 65 20.54 2.61 15.38
C GLY A 65 19.64 1.77 14.49
N GLU A 66 18.42 1.42 14.93
CA GLU A 66 17.46 0.68 14.13
C GLU A 66 16.67 1.63 13.22
N PRO A 67 16.46 1.29 11.94
CA PRO A 67 15.72 2.13 11.01
C PRO A 67 14.23 2.21 11.38
N ILE A 68 13.74 3.42 11.62
CA ILE A 68 12.31 3.68 11.85
C ILE A 68 11.59 3.58 10.51
N ARG A 69 10.79 2.53 10.35
CA ARG A 69 10.05 2.28 9.11
C ARG A 69 8.68 2.94 9.12
N GLY A 70 8.35 3.56 7.99
CA GLY A 70 7.01 4.04 7.67
C GLY A 70 6.78 5.53 7.91
N ASP A 71 7.82 6.28 8.30
CA ASP A 71 7.74 7.72 8.37
C ASP A 71 7.74 8.31 6.96
N ARG A 72 6.89 9.33 6.77
CA ARG A 72 6.69 10.03 5.50
C ARG A 72 6.59 11.51 5.75
N GLU A 73 7.13 12.31 4.84
CA GLU A 73 6.90 13.74 4.78
C GLU A 73 6.22 14.08 3.46
N ILE A 74 5.60 15.27 3.41
CA ILE A 74 4.97 15.79 2.20
C ILE A 74 6.07 16.20 1.23
N ASP A 75 5.94 15.77 -0.03
CA ASP A 75 6.74 16.31 -1.13
C ASP A 75 5.99 17.52 -1.69
N ASP A 76 6.47 18.73 -1.39
CA ASP A 76 5.80 19.98 -1.78
C ASP A 76 5.57 20.09 -3.29
N ALA A 77 6.50 19.61 -4.13
CA ALA A 77 6.34 19.68 -5.59
C ALA A 77 5.18 18.80 -6.07
N GLN A 78 5.05 17.61 -5.50
CA GLN A 78 3.92 16.72 -5.79
C GLN A 78 2.62 17.21 -5.14
N ALA A 79 2.69 17.78 -3.94
CA ALA A 79 1.54 18.35 -3.24
C ALA A 79 0.95 19.55 -3.98
N ASP A 80 1.78 20.41 -4.57
CA ASP A 80 1.34 21.52 -5.42
C ASP A 80 0.61 21.02 -6.66
N THR A 81 1.06 19.91 -7.25
CA THR A 81 0.36 19.28 -8.37
C THR A 81 -1.04 18.83 -7.95
N VAL A 82 -1.17 18.19 -6.78
CA VAL A 82 -2.47 17.77 -6.23
C VAL A 82 -3.37 18.96 -5.96
N ARG A 83 -2.85 20.01 -5.29
CA ARG A 83 -3.59 21.25 -5.03
C ARG A 83 -4.08 21.89 -6.32
N ARG A 84 -3.23 21.96 -7.36
CA ARG A 84 -3.61 22.46 -8.69
C ARG A 84 -4.76 21.67 -9.30
N ILE A 85 -4.72 20.34 -9.26
CA ILE A 85 -5.80 19.48 -9.78
C ILE A 85 -7.13 19.81 -9.10
N PHE A 86 -7.13 19.91 -7.77
CA PHE A 86 -8.34 20.23 -7.01
C PHE A 86 -8.85 21.65 -7.29
N CYS A 87 -7.97 22.64 -7.39
CA CYS A 87 -8.36 24.00 -7.76
C CYS A 87 -8.97 24.05 -9.17
N GLU A 88 -8.34 23.41 -10.15
CA GLU A 88 -8.85 23.35 -11.52
C GLU A 88 -10.21 22.65 -11.60
N PHE A 89 -10.37 21.55 -10.87
CA PHE A 89 -11.66 20.86 -10.77
C PHE A 89 -12.74 21.73 -10.12
N ALA A 90 -12.41 22.41 -9.02
CA ALA A 90 -13.34 23.33 -8.34
C ALA A 90 -13.77 24.51 -9.23
N THR A 91 -12.93 24.94 -10.17
CA THR A 91 -13.29 25.94 -11.20
C THR A 91 -14.16 25.40 -12.34
N GLY A 92 -14.61 24.13 -12.27
CA GLY A 92 -15.49 23.52 -13.25
C GLY A 92 -14.79 22.88 -14.46
N ARG A 93 -13.46 22.72 -14.41
CA ARG A 93 -12.74 21.98 -15.47
C ARG A 93 -12.99 20.48 -15.32
N SER A 94 -13.25 19.81 -16.45
CA SER A 94 -13.45 18.36 -16.43
C SER A 94 -12.16 17.62 -16.04
N PRO A 95 -12.25 16.51 -15.27
CA PRO A 95 -11.07 15.73 -14.88
C PRO A 95 -10.23 15.27 -16.07
N LEU A 96 -10.87 14.89 -17.18
CA LEU A 96 -10.18 14.49 -18.40
C LEU A 96 -9.36 15.63 -19.01
N ARG A 97 -9.85 16.87 -18.95
CA ARG A 97 -9.12 18.04 -19.44
C ARG A 97 -7.91 18.33 -18.55
N VAL A 98 -8.07 18.27 -17.23
CA VAL A 98 -6.98 18.44 -16.26
C VAL A 98 -5.90 17.38 -16.50
N CYS A 99 -6.28 16.10 -16.66
CA CYS A 99 -5.34 15.01 -16.96
C CYS A 99 -4.57 15.24 -18.27
N ARG A 100 -5.25 15.61 -19.36
CA ARG A 100 -4.59 15.89 -20.66
C ARG A 100 -3.52 16.97 -20.57
N GLN A 101 -3.72 17.97 -19.70
CA GLN A 101 -2.75 19.04 -19.46
C GLN A 101 -1.61 18.60 -18.53
N LEU A 102 -1.88 17.70 -17.58
CA LEU A 102 -0.91 17.23 -16.59
C LEU A 102 0.09 16.21 -17.16
N ILE A 103 -0.37 15.27 -17.99
CA ILE A 103 0.41 14.14 -18.51
C ILE A 103 1.74 14.57 -19.19
N PRO A 104 1.75 15.59 -20.08
CA PRO A 104 3.01 16.04 -20.70
C PRO A 104 4.02 16.57 -19.67
N MET A 105 3.52 17.30 -18.68
CA MET A 105 4.34 17.96 -17.65
C MET A 105 4.98 16.94 -16.68
N MET A 106 4.28 15.84 -16.40
CA MET A 106 4.77 14.78 -15.50
C MET A 106 5.76 13.82 -16.17
N ALA A 107 5.73 13.68 -17.49
CA ALA A 107 6.67 12.82 -18.22
C ALA A 107 8.12 13.29 -18.06
N GLU A 108 8.34 14.59 -17.96
CA GLU A 108 9.67 15.19 -17.75
C GLU A 108 10.16 15.03 -16.29
N THR A 109 9.24 15.12 -15.31
CA THR A 109 9.57 15.04 -13.88
C THR A 109 9.76 13.61 -13.36
N SER A 110 9.00 12.65 -13.90
CA SER A 110 9.03 11.22 -13.53
C SER A 110 10.41 10.57 -13.74
N CYS A 111 11.08 10.90 -14.85
CA CYS A 111 12.39 10.35 -15.19
C CYS A 111 13.49 10.71 -14.17
N ALA A 112 13.36 11.85 -13.48
CA ALA A 112 14.32 12.30 -12.47
C ALA A 112 14.10 11.65 -11.08
N ALA A 113 12.84 11.35 -10.71
CA ALA A 113 12.49 10.83 -9.39
C ALA A 113 12.68 9.30 -9.26
N ALA A 114 12.51 8.55 -10.35
CA ALA A 114 12.57 7.08 -10.35
C ALA A 114 13.95 6.50 -9.96
N ARG A 115 15.04 7.29 -10.00
CA ARG A 115 16.39 6.83 -9.62
C ARG A 115 16.65 6.76 -8.11
N LYS A 116 15.76 7.27 -7.25
CA LYS A 116 15.99 7.31 -5.79
C LYS A 116 15.28 6.20 -5.00
N VAL A 117 14.51 5.33 -5.67
CA VAL A 117 13.83 4.20 -5.03
C VAL A 117 14.71 2.95 -5.14
N ASP A 118 15.98 3.05 -4.74
CA ASP A 118 16.77 1.86 -4.46
C ASP A 118 16.22 1.26 -3.17
N PHE A 119 15.36 0.27 -3.35
CA PHE A 119 14.86 -0.62 -2.34
C PHE A 119 16.07 -1.44 -1.84
N SER A 120 16.87 -0.88 -0.92
CA SER A 120 17.90 -1.63 -0.20
C SER A 120 17.19 -2.62 0.73
N LEU A 121 16.82 -3.77 0.16
CA LEU A 121 16.59 -5.01 0.88
C LEU A 121 17.92 -5.40 1.53
N SER A 122 17.96 -5.25 2.85
CA SER A 122 18.83 -5.97 3.77
C SER A 122 18.04 -6.19 5.04
#